data_AF-A0A966F2X1-F1
#
_entry.id   AF-A0A966F2X1-F1
#
_cell.length_a   1.000
_cell.length_b   1.000
_cell.length_c   1.000
_cell.angle_alpha   90.00
_cell.angle_beta   90.00
_cell.angle_gamma   90.00
#
_symmetry.space_group_name_H-M   'P 1'
#
loop_
_entity.id
_entity.type
_entity.pdbx_description
1 polymer ?
#
loop_
_entity_poly.entity_id
_entity_poly.type
_entity_poly.pdbx_seq_one_letter_code
_entity_poly.pdbx_strand_id
1 'polypeptide(L)'
;MFKISTSVEALHRVVAMLVAVAVMIWSVGAYSSAQAANLTFISDTLSDSAPAVVSDHTLQFTIPAGSPGVIAGGTINVTFPAGFTMCSVAFGDVDLSINAVDQTLAAVPVPAGA
;
A
#
# COMPACT_ATOMS: atom_id res chain seq x y z
N MET A 1 -38.85 33.53 30.54
CA MET A 1 -39.18 34.13 29.23
C MET A 1 -38.96 33.06 28.17
N PHE A 2 -40.03 32.48 27.63
CA PHE A 2 -39.96 31.42 26.62
C PHE A 2 -39.71 32.10 25.26
N LYS A 3 -38.55 31.90 24.65
CA LYS A 3 -38.28 32.45 23.31
C LYS A 3 -39.08 31.64 22.28
N ILE A 4 -40.09 32.27 21.68
CA ILE A 4 -40.75 31.74 20.49
C ILE A 4 -39.77 31.94 19.33
N SER A 5 -39.10 30.86 18.91
CA SER A 5 -38.21 30.89 17.76
C SER A 5 -39.02 31.15 16.49
N THR A 6 -38.57 32.10 15.67
CA THR A 6 -39.19 32.33 14.36
C THR A 6 -38.85 31.15 13.43
N SER A 7 -39.69 30.90 12.42
CA SER A 7 -39.52 29.78 11.48
C SER A 7 -38.14 29.78 10.80
N VAL A 8 -37.57 30.97 10.61
CA VAL A 8 -36.24 31.20 10.03
C VAL A 8 -35.12 30.75 10.99
N GLU A 9 -35.24 31.01 12.29
CA GLU A 9 -34.26 30.54 13.28
C GLU A 9 -34.29 29.01 13.42
N ALA A 10 -35.49 28.42 13.36
CA ALA A 10 -35.66 26.97 13.36
C ALA A 10 -35.00 26.34 12.12
N LEU A 11 -35.19 26.94 10.94
CA LEU A 11 -34.58 26.48 9.68
C LEU A 11 -33.04 26.52 9.75
N HIS A 12 -32.45 27.63 10.20
CA HIS A 12 -31.00 27.75 10.31
C HIS A 12 -30.39 26.73 11.29
N ARG A 13 -31.08 26.43 12.40
CA ARG A 13 -30.63 25.39 13.35
C ARG A 13 -30.65 23.99 12.75
N VAL A 14 -31.68 23.67 11.97
CA VAL A 14 -31.80 22.38 11.27
C VAL A 14 -30.68 22.24 10.24
N VAL A 15 -30.43 23.27 9.42
CA VAL A 15 -29.36 23.25 8.43
C VAL A 15 -27.99 23.13 9.09
N ALA A 16 -27.73 23.89 10.17
CA ALA A 16 -26.48 23.81 10.90
C ALA A 16 -26.23 22.41 11.50
N MET A 17 -27.28 21.76 12.02
CA MET A 17 -27.18 20.38 12.50
C MET A 17 -26.87 19.39 11.37
N LEU A 18 -27.53 19.50 10.22
CA LEU A 18 -27.28 18.61 9.08
C LEU A 18 -25.86 18.76 8.54
N VAL A 19 -25.36 20.00 8.44
CA VAL A 19 -23.99 20.28 8.01
C VAL A 19 -22.98 19.74 9.03
N ALA A 20 -23.21 19.93 10.33
CA ALA A 20 -22.34 19.39 11.36
C ALA A 20 -22.28 17.86 11.31
N VAL A 21 -23.41 17.17 11.13
CA VAL A 21 -23.47 15.71 10.99
C VAL A 21 -22.76 15.26 9.71
N ALA A 22 -22.97 15.94 8.58
CA ALA A 22 -22.31 15.61 7.32
C ALA A 22 -20.78 15.75 7.42
N VAL A 23 -20.29 16.82 8.06
CA VAL A 23 -18.85 17.03 8.30
C VAL A 23 -18.27 15.98 9.25
N MET A 24 -19.02 15.55 10.27
CA MET A 24 -18.61 14.49 11.19
C MET A 24 -18.55 13.11 10.51
N ILE A 25 -19.49 12.79 9.62
CA ILE A 25 -19.45 11.54 8.85
C ILE A 25 -18.30 11.58 7.84
N TRP A 26 -18.09 12.72 7.18
CA TRP A 26 -16.97 12.91 6.25
C TRP A 26 -15.62 12.80 6.95
N SER A 27 -15.46 13.42 8.12
CA SER A 27 -14.18 13.38 8.85
C SER A 27 -13.80 11.95 9.23
N VAL A 28 -14.76 11.13 9.70
CA VAL A 28 -14.51 9.72 10.00
C VAL A 28 -14.19 8.90 8.73
N GLY A 29 -14.88 9.15 7.62
CA GLY A 29 -14.64 8.47 6.35
C GLY A 29 -13.36 8.90 5.62
N ALA A 30 -12.90 10.13 5.83
CA ALA A 30 -11.69 10.68 5.23
C ALA A 30 -10.40 10.10 5.83
N TYR A 31 -10.47 9.57 7.05
CA TYR A 31 -9.40 8.75 7.62
C TYR A 31 -9.51 7.32 7.07
N SER A 32 -9.16 7.13 5.80
CA SER A 32 -8.82 5.80 5.31
C SER A 32 -7.55 5.37 6.05
N SER A 33 -7.72 4.54 7.08
CA SER A 33 -6.57 3.80 7.62
C SER A 33 -5.99 3.00 6.46
N ALA A 34 -4.71 3.22 6.16
CA ALA A 34 -3.97 2.39 5.22
C ALA A 34 -3.86 0.99 5.84
N GLN A 35 -4.89 0.18 5.67
CA GLN A 35 -4.89 -1.20 6.10
C GLN A 35 -4.13 -1.97 5.03
N ALA A 36 -2.90 -2.35 5.34
CA ALA A 36 -2.17 -3.31 4.54
C ALA A 36 -2.92 -4.64 4.66
N ALA A 37 -3.66 -5.00 3.61
CA ALA A 37 -4.31 -6.29 3.54
C ALA A 37 -3.23 -7.37 3.48
N ASN A 38 -3.39 -8.44 4.28
CA ASN A 38 -2.45 -9.56 4.28
C ASN A 38 -2.36 -10.18 2.88
N LEU A 39 -1.14 -10.53 2.48
CA LEU A 39 -0.90 -11.28 1.25
C LEU A 39 -1.59 -12.65 1.35
N THR A 40 -2.24 -13.08 0.27
CA THR A 40 -2.99 -14.36 0.25
C THR A 40 -2.14 -15.55 -0.19
N PHE A 41 -1.04 -15.28 -0.88
CA PHE A 41 -0.06 -16.26 -1.32
C PHE A 41 1.33 -15.64 -1.22
N ILE A 42 2.32 -16.43 -0.78
CA ILE A 42 3.73 -16.06 -0.70
C ILE A 42 4.55 -17.31 -1.04
N SER A 43 5.51 -17.18 -1.94
CA SER A 43 6.46 -18.23 -2.32
C SER A 43 7.84 -17.62 -2.60
N ASP A 44 8.88 -18.36 -2.24
CA ASP A 44 10.27 -18.11 -2.60
C ASP A 44 10.83 -19.42 -3.17
N THR A 45 11.24 -19.41 -4.43
CA THR A 45 11.80 -20.58 -5.12
C THR A 45 13.22 -20.28 -5.56
N LEU A 46 14.14 -21.16 -5.14
CA LEU A 46 15.54 -21.14 -5.56
C LEU A 46 15.71 -21.84 -6.91
N SER A 47 16.53 -21.27 -7.81
CA SER A 47 16.98 -21.97 -9.03
C SER A 47 17.90 -23.15 -8.72
N ASP A 48 18.67 -23.10 -7.62
CA ASP A 48 19.43 -24.22 -7.07
C ASP A 48 19.36 -24.23 -5.53
N SER A 49 19.01 -25.39 -4.95
CA SER A 49 18.93 -25.57 -3.50
C SER A 49 20.16 -26.27 -2.89
N ALA A 50 21.19 -26.53 -3.69
CA ALA A 50 22.44 -27.10 -3.22
C ALA A 50 23.14 -26.18 -2.19
N PRO A 51 23.68 -26.73 -1.10
CA PRO A 51 24.39 -25.92 -0.10
C PRO A 51 25.57 -25.16 -0.69
N ALA A 52 25.68 -23.88 -0.35
CA ALA A 52 26.78 -22.99 -0.77
C ALA A 52 26.93 -22.80 -2.29
N VAL A 53 25.87 -23.08 -3.06
CA VAL A 53 25.80 -22.73 -4.49
C VAL A 53 25.01 -21.43 -4.65
N VAL A 54 25.45 -20.58 -5.58
CA VAL A 54 24.73 -19.34 -5.92
C VAL A 54 23.44 -19.71 -6.64
N SER A 55 22.34 -19.10 -6.24
CA SER A 55 21.00 -19.34 -6.79
C SER A 55 20.25 -18.02 -6.95
N ASP A 56 19.40 -17.98 -7.97
CA ASP A 56 18.42 -16.93 -8.15
C ASP A 56 17.20 -17.23 -7.29
N HIS A 57 16.53 -16.17 -6.81
CA HIS A 57 15.30 -16.27 -6.04
C HIS A 57 14.12 -15.80 -6.89
N THR A 58 13.08 -16.63 -6.99
CA THR A 58 11.79 -16.25 -7.57
C THR A 58 10.79 -16.02 -6.44
N LEU A 59 10.60 -14.74 -6.09
CA LEU A 59 9.67 -14.29 -5.07
C LEU A 59 8.29 -14.01 -5.68
N GLN A 60 7.26 -14.71 -5.24
CA GLN A 60 5.89 -14.54 -5.73
C GLN A 60 4.94 -14.26 -4.58
N PHE A 61 4.08 -13.27 -4.75
CA PHE A 61 3.01 -13.00 -3.80
C PHE A 61 1.74 -12.49 -4.47
N THR A 62 0.60 -12.74 -3.82
CA THR A 62 -0.70 -12.26 -4.30
C THR A 62 -1.25 -11.20 -3.36
N ILE A 63 -1.49 -10.01 -3.91
CA ILE A 63 -2.18 -8.92 -3.23
C ILE A 63 -3.70 -9.17 -3.35
N PRO A 64 -4.47 -9.14 -2.24
CA PRO A 64 -5.92 -9.33 -2.29
C PRO A 64 -6.64 -8.21 -3.05
N ALA A 65 -7.75 -8.54 -3.71
CA ALA A 65 -8.49 -7.62 -4.59
C ALA A 65 -9.05 -6.35 -3.92
N GLY A 66 -9.17 -6.33 -2.59
CA GLY A 66 -9.59 -5.15 -1.82
C GLY A 66 -8.47 -4.16 -1.52
N SER A 67 -7.23 -4.47 -1.91
CA SER A 67 -6.06 -3.61 -1.74
C SER A 67 -5.82 -2.77 -3.01
N PRO A 68 -5.24 -1.57 -2.90
CA PRO A 68 -4.86 -0.75 -4.07
C PRO A 68 -3.82 -1.40 -4.98
N GLY A 69 -3.21 -2.53 -4.60
CA GLY A 69 -2.23 -3.24 -5.43
C GLY A 69 -0.83 -2.62 -5.36
N VAL A 70 -0.01 -2.93 -6.35
CA VAL A 70 1.27 -2.24 -6.57
C VAL A 70 0.96 -0.89 -7.22
N ILE A 71 1.20 0.20 -6.50
CA ILE A 71 0.94 1.56 -6.96
C ILE A 71 2.24 2.31 -7.23
N ALA A 72 2.17 3.35 -8.08
CA ALA A 72 3.30 4.26 -8.28
C ALA A 72 3.69 4.93 -6.96
N GLY A 73 5.00 4.99 -6.67
CA GLY A 73 5.54 5.46 -5.39
C GLY A 73 5.40 4.46 -4.23
N GLY A 74 4.78 3.30 -4.46
CA GLY A 74 4.79 2.19 -3.50
C GLY A 74 6.18 1.58 -3.36
N THR A 75 6.45 0.96 -2.21
CA THR A 75 7.72 0.27 -1.95
C THR A 75 7.46 -1.21 -1.69
N ILE A 76 8.20 -2.07 -2.39
CA ILE A 76 8.30 -3.50 -2.07
C ILE A 76 9.65 -3.68 -1.38
N ASN A 77 9.65 -4.11 -0.12
CA ASN A 77 10.87 -4.29 0.66
C ASN A 77 11.19 -5.78 0.81
N VAL A 78 12.28 -6.22 0.18
CA VAL A 78 12.83 -7.57 0.35
C VAL A 78 14.01 -7.48 1.29
N THR A 79 13.88 -8.07 2.48
CA THR A 79 14.94 -8.05 3.50
C THR A 79 15.53 -9.44 3.64
N PHE A 80 16.82 -9.56 3.34
CA PHE A 80 17.55 -10.79 3.56
C PHE A 80 18.07 -10.84 5.00
N PRO A 81 18.11 -12.03 5.62
CA PRO A 81 18.58 -12.18 7.00
C PRO A 81 20.05 -11.82 7.13
N ALA A 82 20.46 -11.42 8.34
CA ALA A 82 21.86 -11.14 8.63
C ALA A 82 22.73 -12.37 8.34
N GLY A 83 23.86 -12.15 7.66
CA GLY A 83 24.76 -13.22 7.22
C GLY A 83 24.38 -13.87 5.89
N PHE A 84 23.28 -13.46 5.24
CA PHE A 84 23.03 -13.83 3.86
C PHE A 84 24.12 -13.22 2.97
N THR A 85 24.83 -14.08 2.23
CA THR A 85 25.91 -13.63 1.34
C THR A 85 25.31 -13.17 0.03
N MET A 86 25.37 -11.86 -0.20
CA MET A 86 24.95 -11.24 -1.46
C MET A 86 26.20 -10.70 -2.15
N CYS A 87 26.32 -10.93 -3.45
CA CYS A 87 27.20 -10.14 -4.28
C CYS A 87 26.62 -8.71 -4.44
N SER A 88 27.20 -7.89 -5.33
CA SER A 88 26.53 -6.66 -5.74
C SER A 88 25.17 -6.96 -6.36
N VAL A 89 24.16 -6.15 -6.03
CA VAL A 89 22.86 -6.17 -6.70
C VAL A 89 22.76 -4.93 -7.58
N ALA A 90 22.49 -5.12 -8.86
CA ALA A 90 22.22 -4.11 -9.87
C ALA A 90 20.86 -4.36 -10.54
N PHE A 91 20.43 -3.46 -11.42
CA PHE A 91 19.14 -3.58 -12.11
C PHE A 91 19.02 -4.82 -13.00
N GLY A 92 20.13 -5.27 -13.58
CA GLY A 92 20.14 -6.49 -14.38
C GLY A 92 19.95 -7.76 -13.56
N ASP A 93 20.02 -7.67 -12.23
CA ASP A 93 19.86 -8.80 -11.32
C ASP A 93 18.44 -8.89 -10.74
N VAL A 94 17.54 -7.95 -11.11
CA VAL A 94 16.16 -7.90 -10.60
C VAL A 94 15.20 -7.84 -11.77
N ASP A 95 14.23 -8.74 -11.78
CA ASP A 95 13.07 -8.69 -12.67
C ASP A 95 11.80 -8.49 -11.86
N LEU A 96 10.85 -7.72 -12.41
CA LEU A 96 9.52 -7.54 -11.83
C LEU A 96 8.47 -7.85 -12.88
N SER A 97 7.61 -8.82 -12.62
CA SER A 97 6.40 -9.05 -13.40
C SER A 97 5.16 -8.89 -12.52
N ILE A 98 4.10 -8.32 -13.11
CA ILE A 98 2.80 -8.19 -12.48
C ILE A 98 1.80 -8.88 -13.39
N ASN A 99 1.11 -9.91 -12.87
CA ASN A 99 0.16 -10.72 -13.64
C ASN A 99 0.77 -11.28 -14.95
N ALA A 100 2.01 -11.79 -14.86
CA ALA A 100 2.81 -12.30 -15.98
C ALA A 100 3.15 -11.25 -17.06
N VAL A 101 3.09 -9.96 -16.72
CA VAL A 101 3.54 -8.86 -17.58
C VAL A 101 4.78 -8.20 -16.96
N ASP A 102 5.89 -8.19 -17.69
CA ASP A 102 7.13 -7.56 -17.25
C ASP A 102 6.97 -6.05 -17.08
N GLN A 103 7.55 -5.54 -16.01
CA GLN A 103 7.57 -4.14 -15.66
C GLN A 103 8.92 -3.52 -16.01
N THR A 104 8.90 -2.29 -16.54
CA THR A 104 10.14 -1.54 -16.75
C THR A 104 10.67 -1.03 -15.41
N LEU A 105 11.90 -1.43 -15.06
CA LEU A 105 12.59 -0.92 -13.86
C LEU A 105 13.25 0.42 -14.15
N ALA A 106 13.36 1.26 -13.10
CA ALA A 106 14.06 2.54 -13.20
C ALA A 106 15.57 2.32 -13.37
N ALA A 107 16.22 3.13 -14.23
CA ALA A 107 17.65 3.02 -14.50
C ALA A 107 18.56 3.56 -13.37
N VAL A 108 17.99 4.13 -12.31
CA VAL A 108 18.71 4.74 -11.17
C VAL A 108 17.99 4.39 -9.86
N PRO A 109 18.72 4.02 -8.78
CA PRO A 109 18.07 3.65 -7.53
C PRO A 109 17.41 4.90 -6.94
N VAL A 110 16.13 4.80 -6.61
CA VAL A 110 15.46 5.84 -5.85
C VAL A 110 15.70 5.56 -4.37
N PRO A 111 16.29 6.50 -3.60
CA PRO A 111 16.44 6.33 -2.16
C PRO A 111 15.06 6.09 -1.51
N ALA A 112 15.00 5.21 -0.52
CA ALA A 112 13.77 4.99 0.23
C ALA A 112 13.28 6.32 0.83
N GLY A 113 12.13 6.82 0.37
CA GLY A 113 11.47 8.02 0.89
C GLY A 113 11.68 9.34 0.11
N ALA A 114 12.13 9.28 -1.14
CA ALA A 114 12.15 10.44 -2.05
C ALA A 114 10.85 10.61 -2.85
#